data_AF-A0AAD1W303-F1
#
_entry.id   AF-A0AAD1W303-F1
#
_cell.length_a   1.000
_cell.length_b   1.000
_cell.length_c   1.000
_cell.angle_alpha   90.00
_cell.angle_beta   90.00
_cell.angle_gamma   90.00
#
_symmetry.space_group_name_H-M   'P 1'
#
loop_
_entity.id
_entity.type
_entity.pdbx_description
1 polymer ?
#
loop_
_entity_poly.entity_id
_entity_poly.type
_entity_poly.pdbx_seq_one_letter_code
_entity_poly.pdbx_strand_id
1 'polypeptide(L)'
;MKRTWRLNDTLLTEVSLRDQITQTLTNDFTENEMDDVSDMTVWEAHKSVIRGKLIQLASQRKKEAGRLMSELIDQINTPETQHKRSQVEDTYKELLEARRQLHTLLLQRHLRQLRRSKGFFYLHANKGGKLLAHMLKGQQQPAQVHKLKLQGVTTTQHLERIANEFLNYYSSLYDTHKQGDEHERTKRDRIEHFI
;
A
#
# COMPACT_ATOMS: atom_id res chain seq x y z
N MET A 1 -2.49 -4.12 11.38
CA MET A 1 -1.33 -3.20 11.33
C MET A 1 -1.42 -2.27 12.53
N LYS A 2 -0.51 -2.35 13.50
CA LYS A 2 -0.47 -1.37 14.61
C LYS A 2 -0.19 0.01 14.02
N ARG A 3 -1.10 0.97 14.24
CA ARG A 3 -0.94 2.34 13.76
C ARG A 3 -0.01 3.07 14.74
N THR A 4 1.28 3.08 14.45
CA THR A 4 2.26 3.83 15.25
C THR A 4 2.19 5.31 14.88
N TRP A 5 2.07 6.17 15.90
CA TRP A 5 2.20 7.61 15.70
C TRP A 5 3.58 7.95 15.16
N ARG A 6 3.65 8.96 14.31
CA ARG A 6 4.90 9.50 13.77
C ARG A 6 4.88 11.01 13.90
N LEU A 7 6.03 11.55 14.30
CA LEU A 7 6.23 12.97 14.42
C LEU A 7 6.05 13.67 13.05
N ASN A 8 5.41 14.83 13.08
CA ASN A 8 5.43 15.76 11.97
C ASN A 8 6.71 16.60 12.01
N ASP A 9 7.65 16.31 11.11
CA ASP A 9 8.93 17.01 10.94
C ASP A 9 8.77 18.52 10.70
N THR A 10 7.70 18.93 10.01
CA THR A 10 7.46 20.35 9.69
C THR A 10 7.16 21.21 10.92
N LEU A 11 6.88 20.60 12.08
CA LEU A 11 6.71 21.35 13.34
C LEU A 11 8.05 21.85 13.86
N LEU A 12 9.13 21.12 13.62
CA LEU A 12 10.47 21.45 14.13
C LEU A 12 11.20 22.48 13.26
N THR A 13 10.70 22.73 12.05
CA THR A 13 11.30 23.68 11.10
C THR A 13 10.95 25.13 11.44
N GLU A 14 9.80 25.37 12.08
CA GLU A 14 9.37 26.72 12.41
C GLU A 14 9.94 27.14 13.77
N VAL A 15 10.59 28.31 13.82
CA VAL A 15 11.25 28.83 15.03
C VAL A 15 10.24 29.03 16.17
N SER A 16 9.09 29.65 15.88
CA SER A 16 8.05 29.92 16.88
C SER A 16 7.54 28.65 17.57
N LEU A 17 7.33 27.57 16.82
CA LEU A 17 6.88 26.28 17.35
C LEU A 17 8.00 25.57 18.10
N ARG A 18 9.23 25.68 17.62
CA ARG A 18 10.40 25.15 18.31
C ARG A 18 10.53 25.80 19.68
N ASP A 19 10.36 27.11 19.77
CA ASP A 19 10.46 27.83 21.04
C ASP A 19 9.35 27.39 22.01
N GLN A 20 8.12 27.23 21.53
CA GLN A 20 7.02 26.68 22.34
C GLN A 20 7.29 25.26 22.85
N ILE A 21 7.85 24.39 22.01
CA ILE A 21 8.23 23.03 22.41
C ILE A 21 9.35 23.08 23.44
N THR A 22 10.35 23.94 23.23
CA THR A 22 11.49 24.10 24.13
C THR A 22 11.05 24.65 25.48
N GLN A 23 10.15 25.63 25.50
CA GLN A 23 9.57 26.15 26.73
C GLN A 23 8.76 25.09 27.48
N THR A 24 7.94 24.31 26.76
CA THR A 24 7.20 23.19 27.38
C THR A 24 8.18 22.19 28.00
N LEU A 25 9.25 21.87 27.28
CA LEU A 25 10.30 20.96 27.72
C LEU A 25 11.00 21.47 29.00
N THR A 26 11.41 22.74 29.02
CA THR A 26 12.03 23.36 30.20
C THR A 26 11.10 23.34 31.40
N ASN A 27 9.83 23.73 31.23
CA ASN A 27 8.84 23.73 32.30
C ASN A 27 8.62 22.33 32.87
N ASP A 28 8.44 21.34 31.99
CA ASP A 28 8.24 19.94 32.40
C ASP A 28 9.43 19.41 33.21
N PHE A 29 10.67 19.78 32.86
CA PHE A 29 11.84 19.41 33.66
C PHE A 29 11.84 20.10 35.02
N THR A 30 11.61 21.41 35.08
CA THR A 30 11.59 22.15 36.35
C THR A 30 10.49 21.69 37.31
N GLU A 31 9.36 21.22 36.81
CA GLU A 31 8.23 20.77 37.63
C GLU A 31 8.38 19.32 38.14
N ASN A 32 9.14 18.48 37.42
CA ASN A 32 9.23 17.04 37.68
C ASN A 32 10.61 16.58 38.20
N GLU A 33 11.51 17.50 38.54
CA GLU A 33 12.73 17.20 39.29
C GLU A 33 12.37 16.84 40.74
N MET A 34 12.18 15.54 40.99
CA MET A 34 11.89 14.96 42.31
C MET A 34 12.96 13.92 42.63
N ASP A 35 13.67 14.11 43.74
CA ASP A 35 14.78 13.22 44.15
C ASP A 35 14.34 11.77 44.45
N ASP A 36 13.05 11.55 44.73
CA ASP A 36 12.49 10.24 45.08
C ASP A 36 12.07 9.38 43.88
N VAL A 37 12.11 9.91 42.65
CA VAL A 37 11.62 9.21 41.45
C VAL A 37 12.80 8.76 40.57
N SER A 38 12.78 7.50 40.14
CA SER A 38 13.78 6.99 39.20
C SER A 38 13.81 7.79 37.88
N ASP A 39 15.01 8.15 37.42
CA ASP A 39 15.27 8.83 36.15
C ASP A 39 14.52 8.21 34.95
N MET A 40 14.34 6.89 34.94
CA MET A 40 13.62 6.20 33.88
C MET A 40 12.15 6.59 33.83
N THR A 41 11.49 6.70 34.98
CA THR A 41 10.10 7.12 35.11
C THR A 41 9.95 8.58 34.72
N VAL A 42 10.87 9.45 35.14
CA VAL A 42 10.91 10.86 34.75
C VAL A 42 11.03 10.99 33.23
N TRP A 43 11.92 10.22 32.61
CA TRP A 43 12.10 10.21 31.16
C TRP A 43 10.85 9.72 30.41
N GLU A 44 10.15 8.70 30.91
CA GLU A 44 8.91 8.21 30.33
C GLU A 44 7.75 9.21 30.43
N ALA A 45 7.61 9.88 31.58
CA ALA A 45 6.65 10.96 31.78
C ALA A 45 6.95 12.10 30.78
N HIS A 46 8.19 12.54 30.71
CA HIS A 46 8.62 13.62 29.83
C HIS A 46 8.37 13.35 28.34
N LYS A 47 8.73 12.14 27.86
CA LYS A 47 8.39 11.71 26.49
C LYS A 47 6.88 11.75 26.22
N SER A 48 6.07 11.42 27.21
CA SER A 48 4.61 11.41 27.10
C SER A 48 4.05 12.82 26.98
N VAL A 49 4.54 13.77 27.79
CA VAL A 49 4.12 15.18 27.73
C VAL A 49 4.49 15.81 26.40
N ILE A 50 5.75 15.69 25.97
CA ILE A 50 6.22 16.23 24.67
C ILE A 50 5.43 15.64 23.53
N ARG A 51 5.17 14.33 23.54
CA ARG A 51 4.36 13.69 22.50
C ARG A 51 2.95 14.25 22.46
N GLY A 52 2.33 14.48 23.62
CA GLY A 52 1.04 15.13 23.75
C GLY A 52 1.04 16.52 23.13
N LYS A 53 2.04 17.34 23.47
CA LYS A 53 2.22 18.69 22.91
C LYS A 53 2.40 18.68 21.39
N LEU A 54 3.23 17.79 20.86
CA LEU A 54 3.46 17.64 19.42
C LEU A 54 2.20 17.18 18.67
N ILE A 55 1.40 16.30 19.28
CA ILE A 55 0.10 15.88 18.73
C ILE A 55 -0.87 17.06 18.70
N GLN A 56 -0.95 17.84 19.78
CA GLN A 56 -1.80 19.02 19.87
C GLN A 56 -1.46 20.05 18.78
N LEU A 57 -0.19 20.42 18.66
CA LEU A 57 0.29 21.37 17.65
C LEU A 57 0.04 20.85 16.22
N ALA A 58 0.28 19.55 15.97
CA ALA A 58 -0.03 18.94 14.68
C ALA A 58 -1.52 19.01 14.35
N SER A 59 -2.39 18.79 15.35
CA SER A 59 -3.85 18.83 15.20
C SER A 59 -4.33 20.25 14.89
N GLN A 60 -3.84 21.24 15.63
CA GLN A 60 -4.14 22.67 15.42
C GLN A 60 -3.76 23.09 14.00
N ARG A 61 -2.52 22.84 13.57
CA ARG A 61 -2.09 23.15 12.19
C ARG A 61 -2.90 22.44 11.12
N LYS A 62 -3.31 21.19 11.36
CA LYS A 62 -4.17 20.46 10.43
C LYS A 62 -5.54 21.14 10.31
N LYS A 63 -6.09 21.63 11.43
CA LYS A 63 -7.37 22.35 11.45
C LYS A 63 -7.25 23.69 10.74
N GLU A 64 -6.20 24.45 10.99
CA GLU A 64 -5.91 25.74 10.32
C GLU A 64 -5.75 25.57 8.82
N ALA A 65 -4.93 24.61 8.37
CA ALA A 65 -4.76 24.33 6.95
C ALA A 65 -6.07 23.89 6.28
N GLY A 66 -6.92 23.15 6.99
CA GLY A 66 -8.25 22.77 6.50
C GLY A 66 -9.19 23.97 6.37
N ARG A 67 -9.17 24.89 7.35
CA ARG A 67 -9.94 26.13 7.30
C ARG A 67 -9.50 27.02 6.14
N LEU A 68 -8.20 27.27 6.00
CA LEU A 68 -7.62 28.05 4.90
C LEU A 68 -7.97 27.44 3.53
N MET A 69 -7.94 26.11 3.41
CA MET A 69 -8.33 25.44 2.18
C MET A 69 -9.82 25.64 1.86
N SER A 70 -10.71 25.58 2.86
CA SER A 70 -12.14 25.85 2.66
C SER A 70 -12.37 27.31 2.25
N GLU A 71 -11.76 28.26 2.96
CA GLU A 71 -11.84 29.70 2.65
C GLU A 71 -11.38 29.98 1.21
N LEU A 72 -10.28 29.37 0.78
CA LEU A 72 -9.78 29.51 -0.60
C LEU A 72 -10.71 28.91 -1.65
N ILE A 73 -11.37 27.78 -1.34
CA ILE A 73 -12.35 27.17 -2.26
C ILE A 73 -13.57 28.10 -2.39
N ASP A 74 -14.04 28.65 -1.27
CA ASP A 74 -15.15 29.60 -1.28
C ASP A 74 -14.80 30.88 -2.06
N GLN A 75 -13.58 31.40 -1.86
CA GLN A 75 -13.01 32.52 -2.62
C GLN A 75 -12.77 32.22 -4.10
N ILE A 76 -12.74 30.95 -4.52
CA ILE A 76 -12.67 30.59 -5.94
C ILE A 76 -14.07 30.53 -6.54
N ASN A 77 -15.02 29.94 -5.81
CA ASN A 77 -16.39 29.74 -6.28
C ASN A 77 -17.13 31.06 -6.52
N THR A 78 -16.97 32.04 -5.64
CA THR A 78 -17.65 33.34 -5.75
C THR A 78 -17.24 34.14 -7.00
N PRO A 79 -15.95 34.47 -7.24
CA PRO A 79 -15.53 35.18 -8.44
C PRO A 79 -15.69 34.34 -9.70
N GLU A 80 -15.59 33.00 -9.65
CA GLU A 80 -15.83 32.19 -10.84
C GLU A 80 -17.27 32.31 -11.35
N THR A 81 -18.25 32.38 -10.44
CA THR A 81 -19.66 32.60 -10.82
C THR A 81 -19.91 34.02 -11.33
N GLN A 82 -19.23 35.03 -10.77
CA GLN A 82 -19.36 36.42 -11.19
C GLN A 82 -18.68 36.66 -12.54
N HIS A 83 -17.46 36.13 -12.73
CA HIS A 83 -16.70 36.26 -13.96
C HIS A 83 -17.40 35.57 -15.14
N LYS A 84 -18.07 34.41 -14.91
CA LYS A 84 -18.94 33.78 -15.91
C LYS A 84 -20.09 34.68 -16.39
N ARG A 85 -20.49 35.68 -15.58
CA ARG A 85 -21.60 36.59 -15.89
C ARG A 85 -21.15 37.94 -16.44
N SER A 86 -20.05 38.51 -15.94
CA SER A 86 -19.65 39.90 -16.23
C SER A 86 -18.25 40.09 -16.84
N GLN A 87 -17.44 39.03 -17.00
CA GLN A 87 -16.10 39.06 -17.63
C GLN A 87 -15.21 40.25 -17.18
N VAL A 88 -15.15 40.52 -15.87
CA VAL A 88 -14.32 41.62 -15.32
C VAL A 88 -12.87 41.15 -15.11
N GLU A 89 -11.89 41.92 -15.59
CA GLU A 89 -10.45 41.60 -15.51
C GLU A 89 -9.94 41.48 -14.06
N ASP A 90 -10.41 42.34 -13.14
CA ASP A 90 -9.94 42.34 -11.75
C ASP A 90 -10.39 41.09 -10.98
N THR A 91 -11.60 40.58 -11.25
CA THR A 91 -12.10 39.30 -10.67
C THR A 91 -11.26 38.10 -11.09
N TYR A 92 -10.62 38.17 -12.28
CA TYR A 92 -9.76 37.11 -12.78
C TYR A 92 -8.42 37.05 -12.04
N LYS A 93 -7.86 38.22 -11.67
CA LYS A 93 -6.60 38.28 -10.90
C LYS A 93 -6.79 37.68 -9.50
N GLU A 94 -7.85 38.05 -8.79
CA GLU A 94 -8.18 37.50 -7.47
C GLU A 94 -8.39 35.97 -7.53
N LEU A 95 -9.10 35.49 -8.55
CA LEU A 95 -9.29 34.06 -8.80
C LEU A 95 -7.96 33.33 -9.02
N LEU A 96 -7.06 33.90 -9.83
CA LEU A 96 -5.76 33.32 -10.11
C LEU A 96 -4.89 33.25 -8.85
N GLU A 97 -4.92 34.30 -8.03
CA GLU A 97 -4.21 34.35 -6.76
C GLU A 97 -4.73 33.28 -5.78
N ALA A 98 -6.05 33.16 -5.62
CA ALA A 98 -6.66 32.14 -4.76
C ALA A 98 -6.30 30.72 -5.25
N ARG A 99 -6.34 30.47 -6.56
CA ARG A 99 -5.91 29.20 -7.17
C ARG A 99 -4.43 28.91 -6.91
N ARG A 100 -3.55 29.91 -7.02
CA ARG A 100 -2.12 29.76 -6.73
C ARG A 100 -1.86 29.42 -5.27
N GLN A 101 -2.56 30.08 -4.34
CA GLN A 101 -2.46 29.80 -2.92
C GLN A 101 -2.93 28.37 -2.60
N LEU A 102 -4.08 27.96 -3.15
CA LEU A 102 -4.61 26.60 -2.99
C LEU A 102 -3.66 25.54 -3.56
N HIS A 103 -3.11 25.77 -4.76
CA HIS A 103 -2.13 24.89 -5.38
C HIS A 103 -0.89 24.73 -4.49
N THR A 104 -0.40 25.82 -3.90
CA THR A 104 0.77 25.79 -3.00
C THR A 104 0.50 24.93 -1.76
N LEU A 105 -0.67 25.05 -1.14
CA LEU A 105 -1.07 24.22 0.01
C LEU A 105 -1.18 22.73 -0.35
N LEU A 106 -1.80 22.41 -1.48
CA LEU A 106 -1.90 21.04 -1.97
C LEU A 106 -0.52 20.45 -2.28
N LEU A 107 0.34 21.22 -2.95
CA LEU A 107 1.69 20.80 -3.26
C LEU A 107 2.49 20.46 -1.99
N GLN A 108 2.41 21.30 -0.96
CA GLN A 108 3.06 21.01 0.33
C GLN A 108 2.54 19.70 0.97
N ARG A 109 1.23 19.44 0.89
CA ARG A 109 0.62 18.19 1.36
C ARG A 109 1.13 16.98 0.57
N HIS A 110 1.18 17.08 -0.76
CA HIS A 110 1.68 16.02 -1.63
C HIS A 110 3.16 15.74 -1.39
N LEU A 111 4.00 16.78 -1.30
CA LEU A 111 5.43 16.64 -0.99
C LEU A 111 5.66 15.94 0.35
N ARG A 112 4.84 16.21 1.36
CA ARG A 112 4.88 15.51 2.65
C ARG A 112 4.53 14.04 2.51
N GLN A 113 3.48 13.70 1.76
CA GLN A 113 3.10 12.30 1.50
C GLN A 113 4.20 11.57 0.71
N LEU A 114 4.80 12.24 -0.28
CA LEU A 114 5.89 11.71 -1.09
C LEU A 114 7.12 11.41 -0.22
N ARG A 115 7.53 12.36 0.63
CA ARG A 115 8.64 12.14 1.60
C ARG A 115 8.38 10.94 2.50
N ARG A 116 7.15 10.78 2.99
CA ARG A 116 6.76 9.62 3.81
C ARG A 116 6.84 8.31 3.03
N SER A 117 6.38 8.30 1.77
CA SER A 117 6.47 7.14 0.89
C SER A 117 7.92 6.76 0.62
N LYS A 118 8.78 7.73 0.29
CA LYS A 118 10.22 7.53 0.09
C LYS A 118 10.91 6.98 1.34
N GLY A 119 10.61 7.52 2.52
CA GLY A 119 11.16 7.01 3.77
C GLY A 119 10.70 5.58 4.09
N PHE A 120 9.44 5.26 3.80
CA PHE A 120 8.95 3.88 3.91
C PHE A 120 9.69 2.95 2.94
N PHE A 121 9.85 3.36 1.69
CA PHE A 121 10.60 2.60 0.68
C PHE A 121 12.04 2.39 1.13
N TYR A 122 12.77 3.43 1.54
CA TYR A 122 14.16 3.31 1.99
C TYR A 122 14.34 2.27 3.11
N LEU A 123 13.46 2.26 4.10
CA LEU A 123 13.52 1.31 5.23
C LEU A 123 13.18 -0.13 4.85
N HIS A 124 12.43 -0.34 3.75
CA HIS A 124 11.89 -1.64 3.37
C HIS A 124 12.35 -2.12 1.98
N ALA A 125 13.14 -1.34 1.24
CA ALA A 125 13.53 -1.63 -0.14
C ALA A 125 14.37 -2.91 -0.22
N ASN A 126 15.29 -3.10 0.72
CA ASN A 126 16.16 -4.28 0.79
C ASN A 126 15.53 -5.43 1.59
N LYS A 127 14.31 -5.26 2.11
CA LYS A 127 13.61 -6.29 2.88
C LYS A 127 12.57 -6.93 1.98
N GLY A 128 12.47 -8.27 2.01
CA GLY A 128 11.36 -8.98 1.37
C GLY A 128 10.04 -8.50 1.95
N GLY A 129 9.41 -7.54 1.28
CA GLY A 129 8.21 -6.89 1.76
C GLY A 129 7.00 -7.83 1.71
N LYS A 130 5.90 -7.40 2.32
CA LYS A 130 4.61 -8.12 2.20
C LYS A 130 4.23 -8.38 0.75
N LEU A 131 4.55 -7.44 -0.15
CA LEU A 131 4.29 -7.58 -1.58
C LEU A 131 5.07 -8.77 -2.17
N LEU A 132 6.38 -8.85 -1.90
CA LEU A 132 7.20 -9.98 -2.34
C LEU A 132 6.70 -11.29 -1.73
N ALA A 133 6.37 -11.31 -0.44
CA ALA A 133 5.79 -12.49 0.20
C ALA A 133 4.46 -12.90 -0.44
N HIS A 134 3.62 -11.93 -0.87
CA HIS A 134 2.37 -12.21 -1.56
C HIS A 134 2.60 -12.75 -2.98
N MET A 135 3.58 -12.22 -3.70
CA MET A 135 3.99 -12.72 -5.02
C MET A 135 4.55 -14.14 -4.92
N LEU A 136 5.46 -14.39 -3.97
CA LEU A 136 6.01 -15.72 -3.70
C LEU A 136 4.91 -16.70 -3.27
N LYS A 137 3.96 -16.27 -2.44
CA LYS A 137 2.80 -17.10 -2.06
C LYS A 137 1.94 -17.47 -3.27
N GLY A 138 1.77 -16.57 -4.23
CA GLY A 138 1.09 -16.87 -5.49
C GLY A 138 1.86 -17.86 -6.37
N GLN A 139 3.19 -17.72 -6.43
CA GLN A 139 4.05 -18.67 -7.16
C GLN A 139 4.19 -20.02 -6.47
N GLN A 140 4.06 -20.07 -5.15
CA GLN A 140 4.08 -21.30 -4.35
C GLN A 140 2.68 -21.93 -4.15
N GLN A 141 1.68 -21.57 -4.96
CA GLN A 141 0.49 -22.44 -5.06
C GLN A 141 0.99 -23.86 -5.37
N PRO A 142 0.49 -24.89 -4.67
CA PRO A 142 1.17 -26.17 -4.66
C PRO A 142 1.12 -26.79 -6.06
N ALA A 143 2.28 -26.86 -6.70
CA ALA A 143 2.53 -27.82 -7.78
C ALA A 143 2.49 -29.29 -7.27
N GLN A 144 2.17 -29.49 -5.99
CA GLN A 144 2.10 -30.78 -5.33
C GLN A 144 0.68 -31.35 -5.46
N VAL A 145 0.56 -32.43 -6.23
CA VAL A 145 -0.66 -33.22 -6.34
C VAL A 145 -0.79 -34.09 -5.09
N HIS A 146 -1.67 -33.70 -4.16
CA HIS A 146 -1.89 -34.45 -2.91
C HIS A 146 -2.76 -35.70 -3.08
N LYS A 147 -3.65 -35.69 -4.08
CA LYS A 147 -4.62 -36.76 -4.34
C LYS A 147 -4.97 -36.82 -5.82
N LEU A 148 -5.07 -38.03 -6.37
CA LEU A 148 -5.60 -38.27 -7.72
C LEU A 148 -6.90 -39.07 -7.65
N LYS A 149 -7.86 -38.74 -8.51
CA LYS A 149 -9.09 -39.50 -8.72
C LYS A 149 -8.94 -40.35 -9.97
N LEU A 150 -8.95 -41.68 -9.80
CA LEU A 150 -8.91 -42.61 -10.92
C LEU A 150 -10.32 -42.80 -11.52
N GLN A 151 -10.39 -43.31 -12.76
CA GLN A 151 -11.64 -43.60 -13.45
C GLN A 151 -12.49 -44.59 -12.63
N GLY A 152 -13.50 -44.06 -11.93
CA GLY A 152 -14.48 -44.86 -11.20
C GLY A 152 -14.56 -44.70 -9.68
N VAL A 153 -14.00 -43.64 -9.06
CA VAL A 153 -14.28 -43.12 -7.68
C VAL A 153 -13.13 -43.24 -6.66
N THR A 154 -12.10 -44.08 -6.87
CA THR A 154 -11.02 -44.21 -5.88
C THR A 154 -10.07 -43.00 -5.88
N THR A 155 -9.90 -42.39 -4.71
CA THR A 155 -8.96 -41.28 -4.49
C THR A 155 -7.70 -41.80 -3.82
N THR A 156 -6.55 -41.71 -4.50
CA THR A 156 -5.28 -42.28 -4.02
C THR A 156 -4.33 -41.17 -3.54
N GLN A 157 -3.73 -41.38 -2.36
CA GLN A 157 -2.73 -40.48 -1.73
C GLN A 157 -1.30 -41.02 -1.83
N HIS A 158 -1.14 -42.28 -2.23
CA HIS A 158 0.17 -42.95 -2.32
C HIS A 158 0.95 -42.47 -3.54
N LEU A 159 2.16 -41.97 -3.31
CA LEU A 159 3.00 -41.32 -4.32
C LEU A 159 3.35 -42.24 -5.49
N GLU A 160 3.67 -43.50 -5.22
CA GLU A 160 4.02 -44.50 -6.26
C GLU A 160 2.85 -44.80 -7.19
N ARG A 161 1.64 -44.95 -6.64
CA ARG A 161 0.44 -45.16 -7.45
C ARG A 161 0.12 -43.93 -8.31
N ILE A 162 0.30 -42.74 -7.75
CA ILE A 162 0.12 -41.49 -8.48
C ILE A 162 1.10 -41.41 -9.66
N ALA A 163 2.38 -41.73 -9.44
CA ALA A 163 3.40 -41.73 -10.48
C ALA A 163 3.12 -42.76 -11.59
N ASN A 164 2.73 -43.98 -11.22
CA ASN A 164 2.42 -45.04 -12.17
C ASN A 164 1.19 -44.71 -13.03
N GLU A 165 0.15 -44.11 -12.44
CA GLU A 165 -1.02 -43.66 -13.20
C GLU A 165 -0.69 -42.55 -14.19
N PHE A 166 0.14 -41.58 -13.79
CA PHE A 166 0.63 -40.57 -14.73
C PHE A 166 1.45 -41.22 -15.85
N LEU A 167 2.33 -42.16 -15.53
CA LEU A 167 3.12 -42.90 -16.51
C LEU A 167 2.21 -43.64 -17.49
N ASN A 168 1.22 -44.40 -17.00
CA ASN A 168 0.27 -45.13 -17.82
C ASN A 168 -0.55 -44.20 -18.72
N TYR A 169 -1.06 -43.09 -18.17
CA TYR A 169 -1.82 -42.11 -18.94
C TYR A 169 -1.00 -41.52 -20.07
N TYR A 170 0.21 -41.00 -19.78
CA TYR A 170 1.04 -40.39 -20.82
C TYR A 170 1.62 -41.42 -21.78
N SER A 171 1.96 -42.63 -21.32
CA SER A 171 2.32 -43.75 -22.19
C SER A 171 1.19 -44.03 -23.17
N SER A 172 -0.06 -44.12 -22.69
CA SER A 172 -1.22 -44.35 -23.56
C SER A 172 -1.52 -43.20 -24.52
N LEU A 173 -1.21 -41.97 -24.12
CA LEU A 173 -1.42 -40.75 -24.91
C LEU A 173 -0.40 -40.64 -26.05
N TYR A 174 0.83 -41.11 -25.81
CA TYR A 174 1.93 -41.03 -26.77
C TYR A 174 2.28 -42.36 -27.44
N ASP A 175 1.57 -43.45 -27.11
CA ASP A 175 1.68 -44.74 -27.82
C ASP A 175 1.08 -44.62 -29.23
N THR A 176 1.95 -44.33 -30.19
CA THR A 176 1.62 -44.15 -31.61
C THR A 176 1.13 -45.43 -32.29
N HIS A 177 1.28 -46.59 -31.66
CA HIS A 177 0.83 -47.88 -32.21
C HIS A 177 -0.69 -48.08 -32.18
N LYS A 178 -1.47 -47.34 -31.37
CA LYS A 178 -2.93 -47.48 -31.36
C LYS A 178 -3.67 -46.77 -32.50
N GLN A 179 -3.00 -45.89 -33.26
CA GLN A 179 -3.60 -45.21 -34.42
C GLN A 179 -3.30 -45.91 -35.76
N GLY A 180 -2.34 -46.83 -35.79
CA GLY A 180 -1.95 -47.56 -37.00
C GLY A 180 -2.88 -48.72 -37.37
N ASP A 181 -3.38 -49.47 -36.39
CA ASP A 181 -4.12 -50.72 -36.64
C ASP A 181 -5.55 -50.51 -37.18
N GLU A 182 -6.21 -49.39 -36.86
CA GLU A 182 -7.51 -49.04 -37.47
C GLU A 182 -7.36 -48.60 -38.93
N HIS A 183 -6.23 -47.99 -39.30
CA HIS A 183 -5.95 -47.53 -40.67
C HIS A 183 -5.48 -48.66 -41.59
N GLU A 184 -4.87 -49.72 -41.08
CA GLU A 184 -4.49 -50.88 -41.90
C GLU A 184 -5.66 -51.86 -42.14
N ARG A 185 -6.56 -52.04 -41.17
CA ARG A 185 -7.80 -52.84 -41.37
C ARG A 185 -8.70 -52.25 -42.45
N THR A 186 -8.88 -50.92 -42.46
CA THR A 186 -9.66 -50.24 -43.51
C THR A 186 -9.00 -50.27 -44.89
N LYS A 187 -7.69 -50.49 -44.99
CA LYS A 187 -6.99 -50.62 -46.28
C LYS A 187 -7.11 -52.02 -46.87
N ARG A 188 -7.09 -53.09 -46.06
CA ARG A 188 -7.28 -54.48 -46.55
C ARG A 188 -8.68 -54.70 -47.11
N ASP A 189 -9.71 -54.25 -46.39
CA ASP A 189 -11.11 -54.41 -46.83
C ASP A 189 -11.42 -53.64 -48.13
N ARG A 190 -10.67 -52.57 -48.45
CA ARG A 190 -10.82 -51.81 -49.69
C ARG A 190 -10.14 -52.44 -50.90
N ILE A 191 -9.14 -53.30 -50.70
CA ILE A 191 -8.41 -53.96 -51.80
C ILE A 191 -9.18 -55.19 -52.30
N GLU A 192 -9.83 -55.94 -51.40
CA GLU A 192 -10.62 -57.13 -51.77
C GLU A 192 -11.92 -56.79 -52.52
N HIS A 193 -12.37 -55.53 -52.49
CA HIS A 193 -13.55 -55.08 -53.23
C HIS A 193 -13.25 -54.63 -54.67
N PHE A 194 -11.99 -54.71 -55.11
CA PHE A 194 -11.53 -54.24 -56.43
C PHE A 194 -10.80 -55.30 -57.27
N ILE A 195 -10.88 -56.59 -56.91
CA ILE A 195 -10.50 -57.72 -57.77
C ILE A 195 -11.75 -58.55 -58.07
#